data_AF-A0A5B7BS30-F1
#
_entry.id   AF-A0A5B7BS30-F1
#
_cell.length_a   1.000
_cell.length_b   1.000
_cell.length_c   1.000
_cell.angle_alpha   90.00
_cell.angle_beta   90.00
_cell.angle_gamma   90.00
#
_symmetry.space_group_name_H-M   'P 1'
#
loop_
_entity.id
_entity.type
_entity.pdbx_description
1 polymer ?
#
loop_
_entity_poly.entity_id
_entity_poly.type
_entity_poly.pdbx_seq_one_letter_code
_entity_poly.pdbx_strand_id
1 'polypeptide(L)'
;MATPRKLLFSLCSLQMASLFAFSASVQFNDPDWYFWFPLYATACVVNLVNGVSIYKIIRPIAKLALWLGVLLFIKVVIEDFVDGIAGFWSSDMRERVVREKFGSGLVVISMFLQLEALSTPNHPTKEKKSES
;
A
#
# COMPACT_ATOMS: atom_id res chain seq x y z
N MET A 1 15.64 5.07 -21.60
CA MET A 1 14.34 5.77 -21.65
C MET A 1 13.31 4.92 -20.92
N ALA A 2 12.71 5.40 -19.82
CA ALA A 2 11.68 4.64 -19.12
C ALA A 2 10.46 4.50 -20.04
N THR A 3 9.90 3.30 -20.15
CA THR A 3 8.65 3.12 -20.88
C THR A 3 7.53 3.87 -20.17
N PRO A 4 6.56 4.47 -20.88
CA PRO A 4 5.50 5.29 -20.29
C PRO A 4 4.75 4.57 -19.16
N ARG A 5 4.58 3.24 -19.27
CA ARG A 5 4.01 2.38 -18.22
C ARG A 5 4.81 2.37 -16.91
N LYS A 6 6.14 2.31 -16.99
CA LYS A 6 7.03 2.33 -15.81
C LYS A 6 6.98 3.69 -15.11
N LEU A 7 6.89 4.77 -15.88
CA LEU A 7 6.79 6.13 -15.34
C LEU A 7 5.44 6.35 -14.64
N LEU A 8 4.33 5.90 -15.24
CA LEU A 8 3.01 5.96 -14.60
C LEU A 8 2.95 5.14 -13.31
N PHE A 9 3.50 3.92 -13.32
CA PHE A 9 3.56 3.08 -12.12
C PHE A 9 4.42 3.72 -11.01
N SER A 10 5.55 4.32 -11.38
CA SER A 10 6.42 5.05 -10.46
C SER A 10 5.73 6.27 -9.84
N LEU A 11 5.06 7.10 -10.67
CA LEU A 11 4.28 8.25 -10.19
C LEU A 11 3.13 7.82 -9.27
N CYS A 12 2.39 6.78 -9.65
CA CYS A 12 1.31 6.23 -8.83
C CYS A 12 1.85 5.72 -7.49
N SER A 13 2.98 5.00 -7.50
CA SER A 13 3.63 4.54 -6.27
C SER A 13 4.06 5.72 -5.39
N LEU A 14 4.62 6.78 -5.96
CA LEU A 14 5.01 7.97 -5.22
C LEU A 14 3.81 8.68 -4.57
N GLN A 15 2.68 8.76 -5.30
CA GLN A 15 1.43 9.29 -4.75
C GLN A 15 0.92 8.45 -3.59
N MET A 16 0.90 7.12 -3.75
CA MET A 16 0.52 6.19 -2.67
C MET A 16 1.45 6.32 -1.46
N ALA A 17 2.76 6.43 -1.68
CA ALA A 17 3.72 6.67 -0.59
C ALA A 17 3.44 7.97 0.15
N SER A 18 3.17 9.06 -0.58
CA SER A 18 2.83 10.36 0.00
C SER A 18 1.54 10.30 0.83
N LEU A 19 0.51 9.62 0.33
CA LEU A 19 -0.74 9.38 1.05
C LEU A 19 -0.52 8.58 2.33
N PHE A 20 0.29 7.51 2.28
CA PHE A 20 0.58 6.71 3.47
C PHE A 20 1.47 7.44 4.47
N ALA A 21 2.43 8.25 4.02
CA ALA A 21 3.22 9.11 4.90
C ALA A 21 2.33 10.12 5.63
N PHE A 22 1.43 10.78 4.91
CA PHE A 22 0.46 11.68 5.51
C PHE A 22 -0.46 10.95 6.49
N SER A 23 -1.00 9.79 6.10
CA SER A 23 -1.87 8.97 6.97
C SER A 23 -1.16 8.54 8.25
N ALA A 24 0.10 8.11 8.16
CA ALA A 24 0.91 7.78 9.33
C ALA A 24 1.11 8.98 10.25
N SER A 25 1.32 10.18 9.70
CA SER A 25 1.57 11.39 10.50
C SER A 25 0.38 11.84 11.34
N VAL A 26 -0.85 11.68 10.82
CA VAL A 26 -2.07 12.08 11.53
C VAL A 26 -2.53 11.06 12.55
N GLN A 27 -2.00 9.84 12.47
CA GLN A 27 -2.44 8.70 13.28
C GLN A 27 -1.98 8.76 14.74
N PHE A 28 -1.00 9.57 15.09
CA PHE A 28 -0.51 9.67 16.47
C PHE A 28 -1.54 10.25 17.46
N ASN A 29 -2.58 10.89 16.95
CA ASN A 29 -3.66 11.45 17.78
C ASN A 29 -4.75 10.42 18.13
N ASP A 30 -4.63 9.19 17.61
CA ASP A 30 -5.62 8.13 17.74
C ASP A 30 -5.23 7.12 18.85
N PRO A 31 -6.19 6.60 19.64
CA PRO A 31 -5.91 5.68 20.75
C PRO A 31 -5.23 4.36 20.34
N ASP A 32 -5.39 3.93 19.08
CA ASP A 32 -4.80 2.71 18.51
C ASP A 32 -3.74 2.98 17.44
N TRP A 33 -3.09 4.16 17.51
CA TRP A 33 -2.02 4.57 16.61
C TRP A 33 -0.95 3.51 16.39
N TYR A 34 -0.68 2.67 17.39
CA TYR A 34 0.37 1.64 17.38
C TYR A 34 0.11 0.52 16.37
N PHE A 35 -1.13 0.29 15.91
CA PHE A 35 -1.42 -0.65 14.82
C PHE A 35 -1.31 0.02 13.45
N TRP A 36 -1.87 1.22 13.35
CA TRP A 36 -2.03 1.95 12.10
C TRP A 36 -0.73 2.61 11.62
N PHE A 37 0.05 3.18 12.53
CA PHE A 37 1.31 3.83 12.20
C PHE A 37 2.30 2.84 11.54
N PRO A 38 2.59 1.65 12.12
CA PRO A 38 3.46 0.69 11.45
C PRO A 38 2.91 0.21 10.10
N LEU A 39 1.59 0.03 9.97
CA LEU A 39 0.96 -0.35 8.71
C LEU A 39 1.23 0.70 7.62
N TYR A 40 0.92 1.97 7.90
CA TYR A 40 1.09 3.04 6.92
C TYR A 40 2.57 3.37 6.66
N ALA A 41 3.43 3.32 7.69
CA ALA A 41 4.86 3.53 7.54
C ALA A 41 5.50 2.46 6.64
N THR A 42 5.17 1.18 6.86
CA THR A 42 5.69 0.09 6.01
C THR A 42 5.14 0.17 4.59
N ALA A 43 3.85 0.48 4.41
CA ALA A 43 3.26 0.69 3.10
C ALA A 43 3.91 1.88 2.35
N CYS A 44 4.24 2.95 3.06
CA CYS A 44 4.97 4.10 2.52
C CYS A 44 6.35 3.69 2.00
N VAL A 45 7.15 2.98 2.83
CA VAL A 45 8.48 2.50 2.44
C VAL A 45 8.41 1.59 1.21
N VAL A 46 7.48 0.63 1.18
CA VAL A 46 7.33 -0.28 0.03
C VAL A 46 7.06 0.51 -1.27
N ASN A 47 6.22 1.55 -1.22
CA ASN A 47 5.88 2.35 -2.39
C ASN A 47 6.99 3.35 -2.79
N LEU A 48 7.83 3.79 -1.86
CA LEU A 48 9.01 4.64 -2.13
C LEU A 48 10.14 3.90 -2.83
N VAL A 49 10.35 2.62 -2.47
CA VAL A 49 11.51 1.85 -2.95
C VAL A 49 11.25 1.21 -4.33
N ASN A 50 10.16 1.58 -4.99
CA ASN A 50 9.84 1.14 -6.35
C ASN A 50 10.96 1.53 -7.34
N GLY A 51 11.73 0.54 -7.80
CA GLY A 51 12.82 0.73 -8.75
C GLY A 51 14.24 0.57 -8.19
N VAL A 52 14.40 0.33 -6.89
CA VAL A 52 15.71 0.00 -6.28
C VAL A 52 15.90 -1.52 -6.24
N SER A 53 17.13 -2.02 -6.41
CA SER A 53 17.48 -3.46 -6.43
C SER A 53 17.41 -4.15 -5.05
N ILE A 54 16.40 -3.82 -4.24
CA ILE A 54 16.19 -4.32 -2.86
C ILE A 54 14.96 -5.26 -2.79
N TYR A 55 14.54 -5.79 -3.93
CA TYR A 55 13.34 -6.64 -4.10
C TYR A 55 13.28 -7.84 -3.13
N LYS A 56 14.43 -8.42 -2.75
CA LYS A 56 14.48 -9.54 -1.80
C LYS A 56 14.02 -9.16 -0.39
N ILE A 57 14.26 -7.92 0.03
CA ILE A 57 13.89 -7.40 1.36
C ILE A 57 12.48 -6.82 1.34
N ILE A 58 12.11 -6.13 0.25
CA ILE A 58 10.78 -5.49 0.13
C ILE A 58 9.67 -6.51 0.01
N ARG A 59 9.89 -7.63 -0.69
CA ARG A 59 8.85 -8.65 -0.89
C ARG A 59 8.26 -9.21 0.41
N PRO A 60 9.05 -9.68 1.40
CA PRO A 60 8.49 -10.13 2.68
C PRO A 60 7.83 -8.99 3.47
N ILE A 61 8.38 -7.77 3.42
CA ILE A 61 7.78 -6.60 4.08
C ILE A 61 6.40 -6.28 3.48
N ALA A 62 6.29 -6.27 2.15
CA ALA A 62 5.03 -6.04 1.44
C ALA A 62 3.99 -7.14 1.76
N LYS A 63 4.42 -8.41 1.88
CA LYS A 63 3.54 -9.50 2.32
C LYS A 63 3.07 -9.30 3.76
N LEU A 64 3.96 -8.92 4.67
CA LEU A 64 3.60 -8.67 6.06
C LEU A 64 2.64 -7.49 6.18
N ALA A 65 2.91 -6.39 5.47
CA ALA A 65 2.03 -5.23 5.40
C ALA A 65 0.68 -5.57 4.77
N LEU A 66 0.63 -6.44 3.76
CA LEU A 66 -0.61 -6.94 3.17
C LEU A 66 -1.42 -7.74 4.20
N TRP A 67 -0.80 -8.70 4.88
CA TRP A 67 -1.47 -9.48 5.92
C TRP A 67 -1.99 -8.59 7.05
N LEU A 68 -1.16 -7.67 7.55
CA LEU A 68 -1.55 -6.72 8.58
C LEU A 68 -2.70 -5.82 8.10
N GLY A 69 -2.64 -5.34 6.86
CA GLY A 69 -3.70 -4.53 6.25
C GLY A 69 -5.03 -5.27 6.14
N VAL A 70 -5.01 -6.54 5.74
CA VAL A 70 -6.21 -7.39 5.70
C VAL A 70 -6.78 -7.61 7.11
N LEU A 71 -5.92 -7.91 8.10
CA LEU A 71 -6.36 -8.11 9.48
C LEU A 71 -7.00 -6.85 10.06
N LEU A 72 -6.39 -5.68 9.85
CA LEU A 72 -6.94 -4.40 10.31
C LEU A 72 -8.20 -4.00 9.56
N PHE A 73 -8.29 -4.29 8.26
CA PHE A 73 -9.52 -4.08 7.49
C PHE A 73 -10.68 -4.90 8.07
N ILE A 74 -10.46 -6.19 8.35
CA ILE A 74 -11.47 -7.05 8.98
C ILE A 74 -11.85 -6.52 10.36
N LYS A 75 -10.87 -6.11 11.19
CA LYS A 75 -11.13 -5.50 12.50
C LYS A 75 -12.08 -4.31 12.38
N VAL A 76 -11.79 -3.37 11.48
CA VAL A 76 -12.62 -2.16 11.31
C VAL A 76 -14.01 -2.50 10.76
N VAL A 77 -14.12 -3.48 9.86
CA VAL A 77 -15.45 -3.94 9.38
C VAL A 77 -16.29 -4.52 10.51
N ILE A 78 -15.66 -5.24 11.45
CA ILE A 78 -16.36 -5.75 12.64
C ILE A 78 -16.72 -4.60 13.59
N GLU A 79 -15.82 -3.66 13.82
CA GLU A 79 -16.07 -2.46 14.66
C GLU A 79 -17.25 -1.64 14.12
N ASP A 80 -17.25 -1.34 12.81
CA ASP A 80 -18.33 -0.68 12.07
C ASP A 80 -19.68 -1.42 12.24
N PHE A 81 -19.64 -2.76 12.18
CA PHE A 81 -20.83 -3.60 12.34
C PHE A 81 -21.34 -3.67 13.80
N VAL A 82 -20.45 -3.73 14.78
CA VAL A 82 -20.81 -3.87 16.21
C VAL A 82 -21.28 -2.56 16.80
N ASP A 83 -20.56 -1.47 16.55
CA ASP A 83 -20.86 -0.18 17.17
C ASP A 83 -21.98 0.58 16.42
N GLY A 84 -22.30 0.17 15.19
CA GLY A 84 -23.40 0.74 14.40
C GLY A 84 -23.23 2.24 14.09
N ILE A 85 -22.00 2.74 14.16
CA ILE A 85 -21.65 4.17 14.14
C ILE A 85 -21.90 4.76 12.74
N ALA A 86 -21.44 4.06 11.72
CA ALA A 86 -21.68 4.35 10.33
C ALA A 86 -22.53 3.20 9.78
N GLY A 87 -23.63 3.49 9.08
CA GLY A 87 -24.20 2.45 8.22
C GLY A 87 -23.10 1.90 7.30
N PHE A 88 -23.13 0.63 6.93
CA PHE A 88 -22.07 -0.04 6.12
C PHE A 88 -21.62 0.74 4.86
N TRP A 89 -22.46 1.67 4.39
CA TRP A 89 -22.29 2.54 3.23
C TRP A 89 -22.00 4.02 3.55
N SER A 90 -21.85 4.38 4.83
CA SER A 90 -21.47 5.74 5.24
C SER A 90 -20.05 6.03 4.75
N SER A 91 -19.91 7.18 4.10
CA SER A 91 -18.65 7.69 3.59
C SER A 91 -18.20 8.94 4.35
N ASP A 92 -18.73 9.15 5.56
CA ASP A 92 -18.34 10.30 6.38
C ASP A 92 -16.93 10.12 6.94
N MET A 93 -15.96 10.77 6.30
CA MET A 93 -14.56 10.76 6.69
C MET A 93 -14.28 11.44 8.05
N ARG A 94 -15.28 12.13 8.64
CA ARG A 94 -15.17 12.57 10.05
C ARG A 94 -15.11 11.38 10.98
N GLU A 95 -15.80 10.29 10.63
CA GLU A 95 -15.79 9.07 11.40
C GLU A 95 -14.47 8.32 11.23
N ARG A 96 -13.97 7.86 12.36
CA ARG A 96 -12.69 7.20 12.45
C ARG A 96 -12.68 5.86 11.71
N VAL A 97 -13.75 5.07 11.88
CA VAL A 97 -13.94 3.76 11.24
C VAL A 97 -13.94 3.86 9.71
N VAL A 98 -14.54 4.91 9.14
CA VAL A 98 -14.57 5.12 7.68
C VAL A 98 -13.15 5.40 7.16
N ARG A 99 -12.39 6.26 7.83
CA ARG A 99 -10.99 6.55 7.44
C ARG A 99 -10.10 5.31 7.54
N GLU A 100 -10.25 4.53 8.61
CA GLU A 100 -9.47 3.33 8.86
C GLU A 100 -9.79 2.21 7.85
N LYS A 101 -11.06 2.04 7.50
CA LYS A 101 -11.53 1.12 6.45
C LYS A 101 -10.98 1.51 5.08
N PHE A 102 -11.03 2.80 4.76
CA PHE A 102 -10.49 3.31 3.49
C PHE A 102 -8.96 3.19 3.44
N GLY A 103 -8.27 3.56 4.52
CA GLY A 103 -6.81 3.51 4.61
C GLY A 103 -6.26 2.09 4.55
N SER A 104 -6.80 1.16 5.35
CA SER A 104 -6.41 -0.26 5.28
C SER A 104 -6.73 -0.88 3.91
N GLY A 105 -7.89 -0.57 3.32
CA GLY A 105 -8.24 -1.01 1.98
C GLY A 105 -7.24 -0.54 0.92
N LEU A 106 -6.84 0.72 0.96
CA LEU A 106 -5.80 1.27 0.07
C LEU A 106 -4.44 0.59 0.26
N VAL A 107 -4.04 0.29 1.50
CA VAL A 107 -2.81 -0.47 1.77
C VAL A 107 -2.87 -1.86 1.14
N VAL A 108 -3.98 -2.58 1.30
CA VAL A 108 -4.17 -3.92 0.72
C VAL A 108 -4.03 -3.90 -0.81
N ILE A 109 -4.74 -2.99 -1.48
CA ILE A 109 -4.68 -2.85 -2.93
C ILE A 109 -3.27 -2.46 -3.39
N SER A 110 -2.64 -1.51 -2.70
CA SER A 110 -1.29 -1.06 -3.02
C SER A 110 -0.26 -2.18 -2.90
N MET A 111 -0.27 -2.92 -1.78
CA MET A 111 0.67 -4.02 -1.56
C MET A 111 0.45 -5.16 -2.56
N PHE A 112 -0.81 -5.46 -2.91
CA PHE A 112 -1.14 -6.44 -3.94
C PHE A 112 -0.53 -6.05 -5.29
N LEU A 113 -0.75 -4.81 -5.75
CA LEU A 113 -0.17 -4.30 -7.00
C LEU A 113 1.35 -4.30 -6.99
N GLN A 114 1.99 -3.95 -5.86
CA GLN A 114 3.44 -4.00 -5.72
C GLN A 114 3.98 -5.44 -5.79
N LEU A 115 3.29 -6.42 -5.18
CA LEU A 115 3.68 -7.83 -5.24
C LEU A 115 3.53 -8.43 -6.65
N GLU A 116 2.49 -8.05 -7.39
CA GLU A 116 2.31 -8.41 -8.80
C GLU A 116 3.42 -7.81 -9.68
N ALA A 117 3.74 -6.53 -9.47
CA ALA A 117 4.83 -5.85 -10.17
C ALA A 117 6.20 -6.51 -9.89
N LEU A 118 6.45 -6.95 -8.65
CA LEU A 118 7.65 -7.69 -8.27
C LEU A 118 7.71 -9.11 -8.83
N SER A 119 6.56 -9.72 -9.14
CA SER A 119 6.48 -11.10 -9.63
C SER A 119 6.63 -11.19 -11.16
N THR A 120 6.45 -10.07 -11.87
CA THR A 120 6.64 -10.01 -13.32
C THR A 120 8.14 -10.00 -13.66
N PRO A 121 8.69 -11.02 -14.36
CA PRO A 121 10.09 -11.02 -14.75
C PRO A 121 10.33 -9.86 -15.74
N ASN A 122 11.29 -8.99 -15.47
CA ASN A 122 11.86 -8.14 -16.52
C ASN A 122 12.50 -9.08 -17.54
N HIS A 123 11.83 -9.40 -18.65
CA HIS A 123 12.47 -10.08 -19.77
C HIS A 123 13.45 -9.08 -20.38
N PRO A 124 14.79 -9.27 -20.30
CA PRO A 124 15.68 -8.47 -21.11
C PRO A 124 15.54 -8.99 -22.54
N THR A 125 14.98 -8.17 -23.43
CA THR A 125 15.15 -8.38 -24.87
C THR A 125 16.66 -8.28 -25.13
N LYS A 126 17.32 -9.44 -25.26
CA LYS A 126 18.70 -9.50 -25.69
C LYS A 126 18.77 -8.87 -27.08
N GLU A 127 19.56 -7.80 -27.20
CA GLU A 127 20.13 -7.37 -28.47
C GLU A 127 20.77 -8.60 -29.13
N LYS A 128 20.21 -9.07 -30.25
CA LYS A 128 21.01 -9.81 -31.22
C LYS A 128 21.75 -8.77 -32.06
N LYS A 129 22.92 -8.39 -31.58
CA LYS A 129 24.02 -7.97 -32.44
C LYS A 129 24.46 -9.23 -33.20
N SER A 130 24.13 -9.32 -34.48
CA SER A 130 24.81 -10.21 -35.42
C SER A 130 25.05 -9.43 -36.70
N GLU A 131 26.05 -8.55 -36.65
CA GLU A 131 26.97 -8.41 -37.77
C GLU A 131 27.85 -9.66 -37.77
N SER A 132 27.66 -10.52 -38.77
CA SER A 132 28.73 -11.16 -39.55
C SER A 132 28.14 -11.92 -40.71
#